data_AF-A0A958RIF7-F1
#
_entry.id   AF-A0A958RIF7-F1
#
_cell.length_a   1.000
_cell.length_b   1.000
_cell.length_c   1.000
_cell.angle_alpha   90.00
_cell.angle_beta   90.00
_cell.angle_gamma   90.00
#
_symmetry.space_group_name_H-M   'P 1'
#
loop_
_entity.id
_entity.type
_entity.pdbx_description
1 polymer ?
#
loop_
_entity_poly.entity_id
_entity_poly.type
_entity_poly.pdbx_seq_one_letter_code
_entity_poly.pdbx_strand_id
1 'polypeptide(L)'
;DTYFSGYKLFFLPLEEWLFFICIPFACVFTHFSLLYFFPKMEISQKNTTIISHVIVAMLTLLCFIFYDKWYTLINFIYAIIVLLAVMYYNFELLKSYYLTFLVMLIPFFIVNGILTGSFIEEEVVWYNNDENLNLRLMTIPIEDVVYAFSMILTTLALTKYFKNKWATPKAN
;
A
#
# COMPACT_ATOMS: atom_id res chain seq x y z
N ASP A 1 18.08 0.55 18.36
CA ASP A 1 17.76 0.95 19.75
C ASP A 1 17.72 2.46 19.97
N THR A 2 18.55 3.25 19.27
CA THR A 2 18.62 4.71 19.41
C THR A 2 17.31 5.46 19.10
N TYR A 3 16.47 4.95 18.18
CA TYR A 3 15.22 5.57 17.74
C TYR A 3 13.95 5.00 18.39
N PHE A 4 14.07 4.03 19.31
CA PHE A 4 12.93 3.38 19.94
C PHE A 4 12.89 3.67 21.44
N SER A 5 11.69 3.74 22.01
CA SER A 5 11.49 3.94 23.44
C SER A 5 11.95 2.76 24.31
N GLY A 6 12.34 1.64 23.70
CA GLY A 6 12.79 0.42 24.36
C GLY A 6 11.66 -0.56 24.70
N TYR A 7 10.39 -0.16 24.56
CA TYR A 7 9.25 -1.06 24.73
C TYR A 7 9.08 -1.95 23.49
N LYS A 8 9.09 -3.27 23.71
CA LYS A 8 8.88 -4.27 22.65
C LYS A 8 7.64 -5.10 22.92
N LEU A 9 6.82 -5.31 21.90
CA LEU A 9 5.70 -6.23 21.87
C LEU A 9 5.98 -7.30 20.81
N PHE A 10 5.96 -8.58 21.18
CA PHE A 10 6.34 -9.70 20.30
C PHE A 10 7.65 -9.46 19.53
N PHE A 11 8.68 -9.00 20.25
CA PHE A 11 10.01 -8.69 19.72
C PHE A 11 10.12 -7.47 18.79
N LEU A 12 9.00 -6.86 18.41
CA LEU A 12 8.94 -5.63 17.61
C LEU A 12 8.77 -4.41 18.52
N PRO A 13 9.43 -3.28 18.20
CA PRO A 13 9.19 -2.02 18.89
C PRO A 13 7.72 -1.59 18.83
N LEU A 14 7.24 -0.95 19.89
CA LEU A 14 5.87 -0.43 19.94
C LEU A 14 5.58 0.55 18.80
N GLU A 15 6.58 1.35 18.42
CA GLU A 15 6.50 2.32 17.34
C GLU A 15 6.24 1.67 15.98
N GLU A 16 6.79 0.48 15.72
CA GLU A 16 6.52 -0.28 14.50
C GLU A 16 5.08 -0.80 14.49
N TRP A 17 4.57 -1.28 15.62
CA TRP A 17 3.14 -1.66 15.74
C TRP A 17 2.21 -0.48 15.47
N LEU A 18 2.53 0.69 16.02
CA LEU A 18 1.75 1.90 15.80
C LEU A 18 1.82 2.33 14.33
N PHE A 19 2.98 2.22 13.69
CA PHE A 19 3.13 2.49 12.26
C PHE A 19 2.16 1.63 11.43
N PHE A 20 2.10 0.32 11.69
CA PHE A 20 1.18 -0.58 10.98
C PHE A 20 -0.31 -0.32 11.22
N ILE A 21 -0.68 0.50 12.21
CA ILE A 21 -2.08 0.86 12.48
C ILE A 21 -2.38 2.28 11.99
N CYS A 22 -1.51 3.23 12.31
CA CYS A 22 -1.70 4.64 12.02
C CYS A 22 -1.60 4.93 10.53
N ILE A 23 -0.65 4.32 9.81
CA ILE A 23 -0.47 4.58 8.37
C ILE A 23 -1.68 4.10 7.56
N PRO A 24 -2.15 2.84 7.67
CA PRO A 24 -3.32 2.41 6.93
C PRO A 24 -4.56 3.23 7.28
N PHE A 25 -4.74 3.59 8.56
CA PHE A 25 -5.84 4.44 9.00
C PHE A 25 -5.80 5.83 8.34
N ALA A 26 -4.64 6.48 8.35
CA ALA A 26 -4.45 7.79 7.72
C ALA A 26 -4.70 7.73 6.20
N CYS A 27 -4.27 6.65 5.53
CA CYS A 27 -4.53 6.43 4.11
C CYS A 27 -6.03 6.24 3.82
N VAL A 28 -6.74 5.44 4.62
CA VAL A 28 -8.20 5.26 4.49
C VAL A 28 -8.93 6.60 4.66
N PHE A 29 -8.57 7.36 5.70
CA PHE A 29 -9.12 8.70 5.92
C PHE A 29 -8.84 9.64 4.75
N THR A 30 -7.63 9.63 4.22
CA THR A 30 -7.21 10.47 3.08
C THR A 30 -8.02 10.12 1.83
N HIS A 31 -8.18 8.83 1.53
CA HIS A 31 -8.99 8.37 0.39
C HIS A 31 -10.44 8.90 0.48
N PHE A 32 -11.10 8.73 1.63
CA PHE A 32 -12.47 9.22 1.80
C PHE A 32 -12.56 10.75 1.80
N SER A 33 -11.59 11.44 2.37
CA SER A 33 -11.53 12.91 2.37
C SER A 33 -11.38 13.46 0.95
N LEU A 34 -10.49 12.86 0.14
CA LEU A 34 -10.32 13.21 -1.26
C LEU A 34 -11.62 13.02 -2.05
N LEU A 35 -12.33 11.90 -1.85
CA LEU A 35 -13.62 11.66 -2.52
C LEU A 35 -14.75 12.56 -2.00
N TYR A 36 -14.67 13.05 -0.77
CA TYR A 36 -15.60 14.04 -0.25
C TYR A 36 -15.41 15.40 -0.92
N PHE A 37 -14.16 15.89 -1.04
CA PHE A 37 -13.85 17.18 -1.66
C PHE A 37 -13.84 17.14 -3.20
N PHE A 38 -13.51 15.98 -3.79
CA PHE A 38 -13.44 15.75 -5.22
C PHE A 38 -14.27 14.51 -5.62
N PRO A 39 -15.62 14.60 -5.62
CA PRO A 39 -16.49 13.44 -5.88
C PRO A 39 -16.36 12.82 -7.27
N LYS A 40 -15.73 13.52 -8.22
CA LYS A 40 -15.48 13.06 -9.59
C LYS A 40 -14.07 12.48 -9.79
N MET A 41 -13.32 12.27 -8.71
CA MET A 41 -11.95 11.74 -8.74
C MET A 41 -11.98 10.22 -9.02
N GLU A 42 -12.34 9.88 -10.24
CA GLU A 42 -12.44 8.51 -10.74
C GLU A 42 -11.91 8.39 -12.16
N ILE A 43 -11.32 7.23 -12.46
CA ILE A 43 -10.92 6.82 -13.80
C ILE A 43 -12.09 6.09 -14.47
N SER A 44 -12.19 6.19 -15.80
CA SER A 44 -13.20 5.44 -16.56
C SER A 44 -13.06 3.93 -16.35
N GLN A 45 -14.17 3.19 -16.48
CA GLN A 45 -14.18 1.73 -16.36
C GLN A 45 -13.12 1.08 -17.25
N LYS A 46 -13.08 1.47 -18.53
CA LYS A 46 -12.14 0.95 -19.52
C LYS A 46 -10.69 1.17 -19.09
N ASN A 47 -10.35 2.38 -18.70
CA ASN A 47 -8.96 2.71 -18.32
C ASN A 47 -8.58 2.03 -17.01
N THR A 48 -9.50 1.95 -16.04
CA THR A 48 -9.29 1.21 -14.78
C THR A 48 -8.95 -0.25 -15.09
N THR A 49 -9.75 -0.93 -15.92
CA THR A 49 -9.49 -2.31 -16.34
C THR A 49 -8.13 -2.46 -17.03
N ILE A 50 -7.79 -1.57 -17.96
CA ILE A 50 -6.50 -1.61 -18.67
C ILE A 50 -5.34 -1.47 -17.69
N ILE A 51 -5.39 -0.45 -16.82
CA ILE A 51 -4.36 -0.20 -15.80
C ILE A 51 -4.21 -1.42 -14.88
N SER A 52 -5.31 -1.99 -14.39
CA SER A 52 -5.25 -3.17 -13.52
C SER A 52 -4.57 -4.36 -14.20
N HIS A 53 -4.96 -4.68 -15.44
CA HIS A 53 -4.35 -5.81 -16.16
C HIS A 53 -2.87 -5.55 -16.50
N VAL A 54 -2.49 -4.31 -16.82
CA VAL A 54 -1.09 -3.94 -17.05
C VAL A 54 -0.27 -4.12 -15.77
N ILE A 55 -0.78 -3.69 -14.61
CA ILE A 55 -0.10 -3.90 -13.32
C ILE A 55 0.04 -5.39 -13.03
N VAL A 56 -1.04 -6.18 -13.18
CA VAL A 56 -0.99 -7.64 -12.95
C VAL A 56 0.03 -8.31 -13.87
N ALA A 57 0.02 -7.98 -15.17
CA ALA A 57 0.96 -8.56 -16.14
C ALA A 57 2.41 -8.21 -15.83
N MET A 58 2.67 -6.94 -15.48
CA MET A 58 3.99 -6.46 -15.09
C MET A 58 4.52 -7.15 -13.83
N LEU A 59 3.71 -7.20 -12.76
CA LEU A 59 4.11 -7.85 -11.50
C LEU A 59 4.33 -9.35 -11.70
N THR A 60 3.48 -10.00 -12.50
CA THR A 60 3.61 -11.42 -12.83
C THR A 60 4.92 -11.68 -13.57
N LEU A 61 5.25 -10.87 -14.57
CA LEU A 61 6.52 -10.96 -15.28
C LEU A 61 7.71 -10.81 -14.34
N LEU A 62 7.67 -9.82 -13.43
CA LEU A 62 8.74 -9.60 -12.45
C LEU A 62 8.88 -10.77 -11.46
N CYS A 63 7.79 -11.39 -11.04
CA CYS A 63 7.84 -12.60 -10.20
C CYS A 63 8.55 -13.76 -10.91
N PHE A 64 8.35 -13.93 -12.22
CA PHE A 64 9.05 -14.96 -12.99
C PHE A 64 10.54 -14.66 -13.18
N ILE A 65 10.91 -13.39 -13.36
CA ILE A 65 12.31 -12.98 -13.56
C ILE A 65 13.10 -13.05 -12.25
N PHE A 66 12.48 -12.65 -11.12
CA PHE A 66 13.13 -12.50 -9.81
C PHE A 66 12.55 -13.47 -8.77
N TYR A 67 12.32 -14.72 -9.18
CA TYR A 67 11.69 -15.75 -8.34
C TYR A 67 12.54 -16.16 -7.12
N ASP A 68 13.83 -15.85 -7.14
CA ASP A 68 14.81 -16.11 -6.07
C ASP A 68 14.84 -15.02 -4.99
N LYS A 69 14.20 -13.86 -5.25
CA LYS A 69 14.16 -12.71 -4.34
C LYS A 69 12.90 -12.76 -3.47
N TRP A 70 13.00 -13.29 -2.25
CA TRP A 70 11.81 -13.60 -1.43
C TRP A 70 10.98 -12.37 -1.08
N TYR A 71 11.63 -11.24 -0.78
CA TYR A 71 10.90 -10.01 -0.46
C TYR A 71 10.11 -9.51 -1.67
N THR A 72 10.75 -9.45 -2.84
CA THR A 72 10.08 -9.09 -4.10
C THR A 72 8.93 -10.04 -4.43
N LEU A 73 9.17 -11.36 -4.35
CA LEU A 73 8.21 -12.38 -4.73
C LEU A 73 6.95 -12.34 -3.86
N ILE A 74 7.10 -12.37 -2.53
CA ILE A 74 5.95 -12.38 -1.61
C ILE A 74 5.13 -11.10 -1.78
N ASN A 75 5.80 -9.95 -1.83
CA ASN A 75 5.13 -8.65 -1.95
C ASN A 75 4.33 -8.55 -3.27
N PHE A 76 4.93 -8.96 -4.39
CA PHE A 76 4.28 -8.85 -5.69
C PHE A 76 3.15 -9.87 -5.86
N ILE A 77 3.31 -11.10 -5.37
CA ILE A 77 2.22 -12.10 -5.35
C ILE A 77 1.04 -11.58 -4.52
N TYR A 78 1.30 -11.02 -3.34
CA TYR A 78 0.26 -10.45 -2.51
C TYR A 78 -0.47 -9.31 -3.22
N ALA A 79 0.26 -8.40 -3.86
CA ALA A 79 -0.32 -7.31 -4.64
C ALA A 79 -1.18 -7.81 -5.81
N ILE A 80 -0.75 -8.85 -6.52
CA ILE A 80 -1.53 -9.49 -7.60
C ILE A 80 -2.84 -10.06 -7.04
N ILE A 81 -2.77 -10.83 -5.95
CA ILE A 81 -3.96 -11.46 -5.33
C ILE A 81 -4.96 -10.39 -4.90
N VAL A 82 -4.50 -9.36 -4.19
CA VAL A 82 -5.36 -8.26 -3.72
C VAL A 82 -5.98 -7.53 -4.90
N LEU A 83 -5.20 -7.17 -5.91
CA LEU A 83 -5.70 -6.44 -7.07
C LEU A 83 -6.77 -7.25 -7.82
N LEU A 84 -6.52 -8.53 -8.09
CA LEU A 84 -7.49 -9.43 -8.73
C LEU A 84 -8.76 -9.60 -7.87
N ALA A 85 -8.61 -9.75 -6.56
CA ALA A 85 -9.75 -9.86 -5.64
C ALA A 85 -10.61 -8.58 -5.66
N VAL A 86 -9.99 -7.39 -5.61
CA VAL A 86 -10.74 -6.13 -5.65
C VAL A 86 -11.35 -5.89 -7.03
N MET A 87 -10.69 -6.27 -8.13
CA MET A 87 -11.28 -6.22 -9.47
C MET A 87 -12.58 -7.03 -9.54
N TYR A 88 -12.64 -8.18 -8.86
CA TYR A 88 -13.81 -9.04 -8.85
C TYR A 88 -14.90 -8.58 -7.88
N TYR A 89 -14.55 -8.24 -6.63
CA TYR A 89 -15.52 -7.96 -5.56
C TYR A 89 -15.89 -6.49 -5.39
N ASN A 90 -15.04 -5.55 -5.81
CA ASN A 90 -15.23 -4.12 -5.55
C ASN A 90 -14.57 -3.23 -6.61
N PHE A 91 -14.94 -3.45 -7.87
CA PHE A 91 -14.36 -2.71 -9.00
C PHE A 91 -14.48 -1.18 -8.86
N GLU A 92 -15.60 -0.70 -8.32
CA GLU A 92 -15.83 0.74 -8.10
C GLU A 92 -14.80 1.37 -7.15
N LEU A 93 -14.20 0.61 -6.24
CA LEU A 93 -13.08 1.09 -5.44
C LEU A 93 -11.86 1.40 -6.31
N LEU A 94 -11.54 0.57 -7.31
CA LEU A 94 -10.34 0.77 -8.15
C LEU A 94 -10.41 2.03 -8.99
N LYS A 95 -11.60 2.41 -9.46
CA LYS A 95 -11.80 3.62 -10.27
C LYS A 95 -11.31 4.88 -9.55
N SER A 96 -11.57 5.00 -8.25
CA SER A 96 -11.08 6.11 -7.43
C SER A 96 -9.71 5.84 -6.81
N TYR A 97 -9.42 4.58 -6.49
CA TYR A 97 -8.22 4.18 -5.77
C TYR A 97 -6.96 4.63 -6.48
N TYR A 98 -6.83 4.41 -7.79
CA TYR A 98 -5.61 4.78 -8.53
C TYR A 98 -5.25 6.26 -8.39
N LEU A 99 -6.23 7.17 -8.51
CA LEU A 99 -5.97 8.60 -8.36
C LEU A 99 -5.65 8.98 -6.91
N THR A 100 -6.41 8.45 -5.95
CA THR A 100 -6.17 8.74 -4.53
C THR A 100 -4.83 8.15 -4.05
N PHE A 101 -4.40 7.01 -4.59
CA PHE A 101 -3.10 6.40 -4.31
C PHE A 101 -1.96 7.30 -4.78
N LEU A 102 -2.07 7.91 -5.98
CA LEU A 102 -1.08 8.89 -6.44
C LEU A 102 -0.93 10.08 -5.47
N VAL A 103 -2.02 10.53 -4.85
CA VAL A 103 -1.95 11.59 -3.82
C VAL A 103 -1.32 11.06 -2.53
N MET A 104 -1.67 9.85 -2.11
CA MET A 104 -1.09 9.20 -0.93
C MET A 104 0.40 8.87 -1.09
N LEU A 105 0.90 8.75 -2.33
CA LEU A 105 2.33 8.59 -2.58
C LEU A 105 3.16 9.79 -2.13
N ILE A 106 2.58 11.00 -2.08
CA ILE A 106 3.29 12.21 -1.65
C ILE A 106 3.77 12.08 -0.18
N PRO A 107 2.89 11.89 0.82
CA PRO A 107 3.34 11.69 2.20
C PRO A 107 4.13 10.40 2.37
N PHE A 108 3.83 9.35 1.59
CA PHE A 108 4.60 8.10 1.59
C PHE A 108 6.07 8.33 1.26
N PHE A 109 6.39 9.04 0.16
CA PHE A 109 7.79 9.28 -0.21
C PHE A 109 8.54 10.13 0.82
N ILE A 110 7.86 11.06 1.50
CA ILE A 110 8.46 11.87 2.56
C ILE A 110 8.80 10.99 3.76
N VAL A 111 7.81 10.24 4.28
CA VAL A 111 7.98 9.43 5.49
C VAL A 111 8.92 8.26 5.24
N ASN A 112 8.69 7.46 4.19
CA ASN A 112 9.54 6.32 3.86
C ASN A 112 10.95 6.78 3.48
N GLY A 113 11.10 7.94 2.82
CA GLY A 113 12.41 8.50 2.52
C GLY A 113 13.22 8.72 3.78
N ILE A 114 12.62 9.39 4.78
CA ILE A 114 13.26 9.61 6.08
C ILE A 114 13.57 8.28 6.78
N LEU A 115 12.59 7.37 6.87
CA LEU A 115 12.76 6.10 7.58
C LEU A 115 13.83 5.19 6.98
N THR A 116 14.07 5.31 5.67
CA THR A 116 15.09 4.54 4.94
C THR A 116 16.44 5.25 4.86
N GLY A 117 16.66 6.30 5.67
CA GLY A 117 17.98 6.93 5.80
C GLY A 117 18.12 8.29 5.10
N SER A 118 17.08 8.84 4.47
CA SER A 118 17.16 10.23 4.01
C SER A 118 17.19 11.17 5.21
N PHE A 119 18.16 12.08 5.25
CA PHE A 119 18.29 13.11 6.30
C PHE A 119 18.59 12.61 7.73
N ILE A 120 18.89 11.32 7.91
CA ILE A 120 19.27 10.72 9.21
C ILE A 120 20.55 9.86 9.04
N GLU A 121 21.32 9.69 10.10
CA GLU A 121 22.61 8.98 10.03
C GLU A 121 22.46 7.46 9.87
N GLU A 122 21.37 6.88 10.41
CA GLU A 122 21.11 5.45 10.39
C GLU A 122 19.67 5.19 9.91
N GLU A 123 19.50 4.18 9.05
CA GLU A 123 18.17 3.77 8.58
C GLU A 123 17.35 3.17 9.74
N VAL A 124 16.13 3.66 9.94
CA VAL A 124 15.20 3.08 10.92
C VAL A 124 14.61 1.78 10.36
N VAL A 125 14.32 1.77 9.05
CA VAL A 125 13.86 0.59 8.32
C VAL A 125 14.92 0.23 7.29
N TRP A 126 15.53 -0.94 7.46
CA TRP A 126 16.61 -1.44 6.61
C TRP A 126 16.14 -2.66 5.82
N TYR A 127 16.78 -2.88 4.68
CA TYR A 127 16.43 -3.95 3.74
C TYR A 127 17.65 -4.79 3.38
N ASN A 128 17.45 -6.11 3.25
CA ASN A 128 18.46 -6.99 2.69
C ASN A 128 18.41 -6.95 1.15
N ASN A 129 19.44 -6.39 0.53
CA ASN A 129 19.53 -6.28 -0.93
C ASN A 129 19.70 -7.64 -1.64
N ASP A 130 20.03 -8.71 -0.90
CA ASP A 130 20.05 -10.06 -1.46
C ASP A 130 18.64 -10.61 -1.72
N GLU A 131 17.63 -10.06 -1.05
CA GLU A 131 16.24 -10.54 -1.10
C GLU A 131 15.29 -9.62 -1.87
N ASN A 132 15.76 -8.43 -2.27
CA ASN A 132 15.01 -7.45 -3.05
C ASN A 132 15.68 -7.19 -4.42
N LEU A 133 15.09 -6.32 -5.23
CA LEU A 133 15.59 -5.98 -6.58
C LEU A 133 16.87 -5.11 -6.54
N ASN A 134 17.30 -4.66 -5.37
CA ASN A 134 18.36 -3.69 -5.15
C ASN A 134 18.17 -2.38 -5.96
N LEU A 135 16.91 -2.06 -6.26
CA LEU A 135 16.50 -0.83 -6.96
C LEU A 135 15.82 0.10 -5.97
N ARG A 136 16.24 1.36 -5.95
CA ARG A 136 15.73 2.36 -5.01
C ARG A 136 15.24 3.63 -5.69
N LEU A 137 14.16 4.18 -5.16
CA LEU A 137 13.67 5.53 -5.39
C LEU A 137 14.21 6.40 -4.27
N MET A 138 15.30 7.14 -4.53
CA MET A 138 16.14 7.74 -3.49
C MET A 138 16.68 6.64 -2.57
N THR A 139 16.25 6.59 -1.30
CA THR A 139 16.63 5.56 -0.33
C THR A 139 15.60 4.43 -0.22
N ILE A 140 14.42 4.57 -0.83
CA ILE A 140 13.27 3.68 -0.66
C ILE A 140 13.34 2.54 -1.68
N PRO A 141 13.27 1.25 -1.29
CA PRO A 141 13.15 0.15 -2.24
C PRO A 141 11.93 0.30 -3.15
N ILE A 142 12.07 -0.05 -4.43
CA ILE A 142 10.96 0.07 -5.39
C ILE A 142 9.74 -0.78 -4.98
N GLU A 143 9.99 -1.90 -4.31
CA GLU A 143 8.97 -2.78 -3.76
C GLU A 143 8.07 -2.11 -2.73
N ASP A 144 8.55 -1.11 -2.01
CA ASP A 144 7.74 -0.45 -0.96
C ASP A 144 6.54 0.28 -1.57
N VAL A 145 6.64 0.73 -2.83
CA VAL A 145 5.50 1.30 -3.56
C VAL A 145 4.44 0.22 -3.81
N VAL A 146 4.85 -1.01 -4.14
CA VAL A 146 3.95 -2.16 -4.36
C VAL A 146 3.36 -2.65 -3.02
N TYR A 147 4.16 -2.61 -1.97
CA TYR A 147 3.71 -2.91 -0.61
C TYR A 147 2.64 -1.91 -0.16
N ALA A 148 2.91 -0.60 -0.29
CA ALA A 148 1.95 0.44 0.02
C ALA A 148 0.67 0.31 -0.83
N PHE A 149 0.82 0.01 -2.13
CA PHE A 149 -0.31 -0.21 -3.03
C PHE A 149 -1.21 -1.36 -2.55
N SER A 150 -0.64 -2.52 -2.21
CA SER A 150 -1.42 -3.69 -1.82
C SER A 150 -2.00 -3.58 -0.42
N MET A 151 -1.24 -3.03 0.53
CA MET A 151 -1.67 -2.79 1.90
C MET A 151 -2.86 -1.82 1.95
N ILE A 152 -2.74 -0.63 1.34
CA ILE A 152 -3.81 0.38 1.39
C ILE A 152 -5.06 -0.11 0.66
N LEU A 153 -4.88 -0.78 -0.49
CA LEU A 153 -5.99 -1.36 -1.25
C LEU A 153 -6.74 -2.40 -0.42
N THR A 154 -6.01 -3.27 0.29
CA THR A 154 -6.60 -4.25 1.21
C THR A 154 -7.39 -3.57 2.32
N THR A 155 -6.80 -2.59 3.01
CA THR A 155 -7.47 -1.89 4.11
C THR A 155 -8.74 -1.18 3.63
N LEU A 156 -8.71 -0.54 2.46
CA LEU A 156 -9.88 0.10 1.87
C LEU A 156 -10.96 -0.91 1.47
N ALA A 157 -10.58 -2.02 0.86
CA ALA A 157 -11.51 -3.08 0.48
C ALA A 157 -12.22 -3.67 1.70
N LEU A 158 -11.47 -3.97 2.76
CA LEU A 158 -12.01 -4.43 4.04
C LEU A 158 -12.90 -3.37 4.69
N THR A 159 -12.48 -2.11 4.69
CA THR A 159 -13.28 -1.02 5.26
C THR A 159 -14.63 -0.89 4.54
N LYS A 160 -14.66 -0.94 3.21
CA LYS A 160 -15.92 -0.94 2.44
C LYS A 160 -16.77 -2.18 2.73
N TYR A 161 -16.15 -3.36 2.81
CA TYR A 161 -16.85 -4.60 3.12
C TYR A 161 -17.54 -4.54 4.50
N PHE A 162 -16.81 -4.15 5.55
CA PHE A 162 -17.36 -4.05 6.90
C PHE A 162 -18.38 -2.93 7.03
N LYS A 163 -18.17 -1.79 6.37
CA LYS A 163 -19.15 -0.69 6.33
C LYS A 163 -20.48 -1.16 5.74
N ASN A 164 -20.47 -1.91 4.64
CA ASN A 164 -21.70 -2.42 4.03
C ASN A 164 -22.36 -3.50 4.88
N LYS A 165 -21.59 -4.33 5.57
CA LYS A 165 -22.10 -5.39 6.46
C LYS A 165 -22.73 -4.84 7.74
N TRP A 166 -22.20 -3.73 8.27
CA TRP A 166 -22.62 -3.14 9.54
C TRP A 166 -23.44 -1.85 9.40
N ALA A 167 -23.70 -1.40 8.18
CA ALA A 167 -24.70 -0.37 7.94
C ALA A 167 -26.06 -0.91 8.41
N THR A 168 -26.58 -0.38 9.52
CA THR A 168 -27.96 -0.63 9.94
C THR A 168 -28.91 -0.31 8.78
N PRO A 169 -29.93 -1.16 8.50
CA PRO A 169 -30.94 -0.82 7.51
C PRO A 169 -31.50 0.56 7.88
N LYS A 170 -31.54 1.48 6.91
CA LYS A 170 -32.29 2.73 7.12
C LYS A 170 -33.72 2.30 7.47
N ALA A 171 -34.21 2.70 8.65
CA ALA A 171 -35.62 2.55 8.97
C ALA A 171 -36.42 3.33 7.92
N ASN A 172 -37.22 2.61 7.14
CA ASN A 172 -38.16 3.18 6.17
C ASN A 172 -39.30 3.90 6.90
#